data_AF-A0A2K4W4I7-F1
#
_entry.id   AF-A0A2K4W4I7-F1
#
_cell.length_a   1.000
_cell.length_b   1.000
_cell.length_c   1.000
_cell.angle_alpha   90.00
_cell.angle_beta   90.00
_cell.angle_gamma   90.00
#
_symmetry.space_group_name_H-M   'P 1'
#
loop_
_entity.id
_entity.type
_entity.pdbx_description
1 polymer ?
#
loop_
_entity_poly.entity_id
_entity_poly.type
_entity_poly.pdbx_seq_one_letter_code
_entity_poly.pdbx_strand_id
1 'polypeptide(L)'
;MPNQLQCQIWHRSIAKLIEKLNRPEFWNSLVRLLKEYAPVDNWVVLMFGSEGVQAICYPDTADEEEIDGLLNRYVKGLYMLDPFYIANRENQQSGFFHLLDIAPTHFLETEYYHLYFEKFVSVDEVQYNVQLDSERTLCISMGSKSRFTQEHIAIFDLIKPWVLALMKQRLASDTEEKESSRPQQWQDKILELAPQLTVREIDVLKLALSGFSNSEIAGKLSVSPETVKVHRRNFYGKLNIKSQSELFAYFFQSTIS
;
A
#
# COMPACT_ATOMS: atom_id res chain seq x y z
N MET A 1 -18.06 22.79 -31.32
CA MET A 1 -17.12 21.91 -32.04
C MET A 1 -15.70 21.78 -31.45
N PRO A 2 -15.31 22.40 -30.30
CA PRO A 2 -14.09 22.00 -29.56
C PRO A 2 -14.21 20.70 -28.75
N ASN A 3 -15.45 20.30 -28.39
CA ASN A 3 -15.71 19.24 -27.40
C ASN A 3 -15.47 17.80 -27.88
N GLN A 4 -15.51 17.53 -29.19
CA GLN A 4 -15.41 16.15 -29.72
C GLN A 4 -13.98 15.62 -29.74
N LEU A 5 -13.01 16.46 -30.10
CA LEU A 5 -11.60 16.07 -30.17
C LEU A 5 -11.03 15.81 -28.76
N GLN A 6 -11.46 16.61 -27.78
CA GLN A 6 -11.09 16.44 -26.37
C GLN A 6 -11.68 15.14 -25.79
N CYS A 7 -12.93 14.78 -26.12
CA CYS A 7 -13.49 13.46 -25.80
C CYS A 7 -12.70 12.30 -26.43
N GLN A 8 -12.27 12.41 -27.69
CA GLN A 8 -11.51 11.34 -28.34
C GLN A 8 -10.12 11.12 -27.71
N ILE A 9 -9.43 12.20 -27.34
CA ILE A 9 -8.16 12.13 -26.60
C ILE A 9 -8.38 11.46 -25.25
N TRP A 10 -9.47 11.81 -24.56
CA TRP A 10 -9.83 11.23 -23.27
C TRP A 10 -10.05 9.72 -23.33
N HIS A 11 -10.85 9.24 -24.29
CA HIS A 11 -11.08 7.81 -24.48
C HIS A 11 -9.80 7.04 -24.81
N ARG A 12 -8.91 7.64 -25.61
CA ARG A 12 -7.61 7.02 -25.95
C ARG A 12 -6.68 6.94 -24.74
N SER A 13 -6.64 7.96 -23.90
CA SER A 13 -5.83 7.95 -22.68
C SER A 13 -6.35 6.93 -21.66
N ILE A 14 -7.68 6.80 -21.51
CA ILE A 14 -8.28 5.76 -20.66
C ILE A 14 -7.96 4.36 -21.20
N ALA A 15 -8.06 4.12 -22.51
CA ALA A 15 -7.72 2.83 -23.11
C ALA A 15 -6.27 2.42 -22.81
N LYS A 16 -5.32 3.35 -22.97
CA LYS A 16 -3.90 3.12 -22.61
C LYS A 16 -3.71 2.85 -21.12
N LEU A 17 -4.53 3.45 -20.25
CA LEU A 17 -4.47 3.20 -18.81
C LEU A 17 -4.98 1.78 -18.49
N ILE A 18 -6.05 1.34 -19.15
CA ILE A 18 -6.59 -0.01 -19.02
C ILE A 18 -5.56 -1.07 -19.46
N GLU A 19 -4.83 -0.84 -20.57
CA GLU A 19 -3.76 -1.74 -21.02
C GLU A 19 -2.64 -1.92 -19.96
N LYS A 20 -2.49 -0.95 -19.06
CA LYS A 20 -1.50 -0.96 -17.97
C LYS A 20 -2.05 -1.44 -16.64
N LEU A 21 -3.32 -1.84 -16.56
CA LEU A 21 -3.99 -2.17 -15.29
C LEU A 21 -3.21 -3.18 -14.44
N ASN A 22 -2.61 -4.19 -15.08
CA ASN A 22 -1.84 -5.25 -14.41
C ASN A 22 -0.33 -5.01 -14.49
N ARG A 23 0.11 -3.76 -14.67
CA ARG A 23 1.52 -3.37 -14.79
C ARG A 23 1.93 -2.44 -13.63
N PRO A 24 3.14 -2.54 -13.07
CA PRO A 24 3.54 -1.73 -11.90
C PRO A 24 3.42 -0.21 -12.15
N GLU A 25 3.51 0.23 -13.40
CA GLU A 25 3.41 1.63 -13.82
C GLU A 25 1.97 2.17 -13.86
N PHE A 26 0.96 1.37 -13.46
CA PHE A 26 -0.44 1.76 -13.46
C PHE A 26 -0.68 3.05 -12.68
N TRP A 27 -0.22 3.11 -11.42
CA TRP A 27 -0.45 4.26 -10.53
C TRP A 27 0.17 5.54 -11.06
N ASN A 28 1.44 5.48 -11.49
CA ASN A 28 2.13 6.56 -12.18
C ASN A 28 1.36 7.03 -13.43
N SER A 29 0.82 6.09 -14.22
CA SER A 29 0.07 6.40 -15.44
C SER A 29 -1.30 7.02 -15.15
N LEU A 30 -1.99 6.55 -14.10
CA LEU A 30 -3.26 7.13 -13.63
C LEU A 30 -3.04 8.58 -13.20
N VAL A 31 -2.08 8.84 -12.30
CA VAL A 31 -1.85 10.20 -11.81
C VAL A 31 -1.34 11.12 -12.91
N ARG A 32 -0.50 10.62 -13.83
CA ARG A 32 -0.09 11.40 -15.00
C ARG A 32 -1.28 11.84 -15.85
N LEU A 33 -2.28 10.98 -16.03
CA LEU A 33 -3.53 11.33 -16.71
C LEU A 33 -4.33 12.37 -15.90
N LEU A 34 -4.43 12.21 -14.57
CA LEU A 34 -5.13 13.16 -13.70
C LEU A 34 -4.47 14.56 -13.71
N LYS A 35 -3.14 14.61 -13.81
CA LYS A 35 -2.34 15.85 -13.96
C LYS A 35 -2.66 16.63 -15.24
N GLU A 36 -3.28 16.02 -16.25
CA GLU A 36 -3.73 16.73 -17.45
C GLU A 36 -4.96 17.61 -17.18
N TYR A 37 -5.68 17.39 -16.07
CA TYR A 37 -6.91 18.09 -15.73
C TYR A 37 -6.78 19.06 -14.55
N ALA A 38 -5.81 18.84 -13.66
CA ALA A 38 -5.63 19.64 -12.46
C ALA A 38 -4.15 19.64 -12.01
N PRO A 39 -3.68 20.69 -11.33
CA PRO A 39 -2.30 20.81 -10.88
C PRO A 39 -2.05 19.89 -9.68
N VAL A 40 -1.74 18.62 -9.94
CA VAL A 40 -1.31 17.65 -8.91
C VAL A 40 0.21 17.63 -8.84
N ASP A 41 0.77 17.98 -7.69
CA ASP A 41 2.21 18.07 -7.46
C ASP A 41 2.76 16.78 -6.84
N ASN A 42 2.15 16.32 -5.75
CA ASN A 42 2.48 15.07 -5.06
C ASN A 42 1.26 14.14 -5.04
N TRP A 43 1.51 12.84 -4.82
CA TRP A 43 0.45 11.85 -4.67
C TRP A 43 0.97 10.64 -3.91
N VAL A 44 0.05 9.89 -3.30
CA VAL A 44 0.37 8.62 -2.63
C VAL A 44 -0.84 7.70 -2.66
N VAL A 45 -0.60 6.40 -2.79
CA VAL A 45 -1.62 5.36 -2.67
C VAL A 45 -1.44 4.67 -1.32
N LEU A 46 -2.50 4.69 -0.52
CA LEU A 46 -2.53 4.21 0.86
C LEU A 46 -3.62 3.14 1.02
N MET A 47 -3.40 2.24 1.96
CA MET A 47 -4.42 1.35 2.49
C MET A 47 -4.75 1.78 3.90
N PHE A 48 -5.95 2.29 4.12
CA PHE A 48 -6.46 2.58 5.46
C PHE A 48 -7.08 1.31 6.05
N GLY A 49 -6.65 0.94 7.26
CA GLY A 49 -7.20 -0.16 8.05
C GLY A 49 -7.46 0.27 9.50
N SER A 50 -8.10 -0.61 10.27
CA SER A 50 -8.30 -0.45 11.72
C SER A 50 -7.02 -0.62 12.52
N GLU A 51 -6.10 -1.48 12.08
CA GLU A 51 -4.78 -1.69 12.69
C GLU A 51 -3.71 -0.67 12.23
N GLY A 52 -4.10 0.26 11.36
CA GLY A 52 -3.25 1.35 10.88
C GLY A 52 -3.27 1.55 9.37
N VAL A 53 -2.28 2.27 8.86
CA VAL A 53 -2.17 2.65 7.44
C VAL A 53 -0.95 1.98 6.80
N GLN A 54 -1.07 1.55 5.56
CA GLN A 54 0.04 1.03 4.77
C GLN A 54 0.23 1.84 3.48
N ALA A 55 1.45 2.24 3.17
CA ALA A 55 1.78 2.79 1.84
C ALA A 55 1.84 1.66 0.79
N ILE A 56 1.07 1.81 -0.29
CA ILE A 56 0.98 0.85 -1.39
C ILE A 56 1.86 1.29 -2.56
N CYS A 57 1.81 2.57 -2.91
CA CYS A 57 2.58 3.14 -4.00
C CYS A 57 2.78 4.64 -3.77
N TYR A 58 3.93 5.17 -4.17
CA TYR A 58 4.28 6.58 -4.12
C TYR A 58 5.13 6.90 -5.37
N PRO A 59 5.36 8.18 -5.71
CA PRO A 59 5.99 8.55 -6.97
C PRO A 59 7.42 8.01 -7.05
N ASP A 60 7.83 7.51 -8.22
CA ASP A 60 9.21 7.05 -8.46
C ASP A 60 10.22 8.22 -8.37
N THR A 61 9.73 9.46 -8.44
CA THR A 61 10.51 10.69 -8.33
C THR A 61 10.60 11.22 -6.91
N ALA A 62 10.00 10.56 -5.93
CA ALA A 62 10.02 11.01 -4.54
C ALA A 62 11.45 10.95 -3.97
N ASP A 63 11.85 12.00 -3.25
CA ASP A 63 13.17 12.03 -2.62
C ASP A 63 13.20 11.27 -1.27
N GLU A 64 14.41 11.09 -0.71
CA GLU A 64 14.58 10.37 0.56
C GLU A 64 13.83 11.02 1.73
N GLU A 65 13.69 12.35 1.72
CA GLU A 65 13.01 13.09 2.79
C GLU A 65 11.49 12.93 2.70
N GLU A 66 10.92 12.95 1.49
CA GLU A 66 9.51 12.65 1.22
C GLU A 66 9.17 11.20 1.61
N ILE A 67 10.03 10.24 1.25
CA ILE A 67 9.85 8.83 1.58
C ILE A 67 9.93 8.61 3.09
N ASP A 68 10.90 9.21 3.79
CA ASP A 68 11.00 9.12 5.25
C ASP A 68 9.78 9.76 5.94
N GLY A 69 9.38 10.94 5.48
CA GLY A 69 8.18 11.63 5.95
C GLY A 69 6.94 10.74 5.85
N LEU A 70 6.74 10.05 4.73
CA LEU A 70 5.63 9.14 4.52
C LEU A 70 5.74 7.86 5.37
N LEU A 71 6.85 7.12 5.27
CA LEU A 71 6.97 5.78 5.84
C LEU A 71 7.27 5.77 7.34
N ASN A 72 8.06 6.73 7.82
CA ASN A 72 8.53 6.75 9.21
C ASN A 72 7.78 7.75 10.10
N ARG A 73 7.11 8.76 9.52
CA ARG A 73 6.35 9.75 10.32
C ARG A 73 4.85 9.57 10.13
N TYR A 74 4.37 9.58 8.89
CA TYR A 74 2.94 9.46 8.60
C TYR A 74 2.38 8.08 8.96
N VAL A 75 2.88 7.03 8.31
CA VAL A 75 2.41 5.64 8.49
C VAL A 75 2.54 5.16 9.95
N LYS A 76 3.53 5.64 10.69
CA LYS A 76 3.77 5.23 12.09
C LYS A 76 2.92 5.97 13.12
N GLY A 77 2.18 7.02 12.76
CA GLY A 77 1.26 7.63 13.72
C GLY A 77 0.58 8.92 13.30
N LEU A 78 1.16 9.75 12.42
CA LEU A 78 0.50 11.03 12.07
C LEU A 78 -0.79 10.82 11.27
N TYR A 79 -0.98 9.67 10.62
CA TYR A 79 -2.23 9.32 9.94
C TYR A 79 -3.46 9.40 10.86
N MET A 80 -3.30 9.19 12.18
CA MET A 80 -4.41 9.26 13.13
C MET A 80 -4.99 10.67 13.26
N LEU A 81 -4.22 11.69 12.87
CA LEU A 81 -4.61 13.09 12.88
C LEU A 81 -4.99 13.62 11.50
N ASP A 82 -4.94 12.77 10.47
CA ASP A 82 -5.27 13.12 9.10
C ASP A 82 -6.81 13.23 8.93
N PRO A 83 -7.34 14.39 8.47
CA PRO A 83 -8.77 14.55 8.20
C PRO A 83 -9.35 13.49 7.27
N PHE A 84 -8.60 13.02 6.27
CA PHE A 84 -9.06 11.96 5.37
C PHE A 84 -9.20 10.62 6.09
N TYR A 85 -8.26 10.29 6.98
CA TYR A 85 -8.33 9.07 7.77
C TYR A 85 -9.50 9.13 8.76
N ILE A 86 -9.63 10.24 9.50
CA ILE A 86 -10.71 10.46 10.47
C ILE A 86 -12.07 10.36 9.80
N ALA A 87 -12.31 11.13 8.73
CA ALA A 87 -13.57 11.12 7.99
C ALA A 87 -13.89 9.73 7.42
N ASN A 88 -12.88 9.00 6.95
CA ASN A 88 -13.05 7.63 6.49
C ASN A 88 -13.42 6.67 7.62
N ARG A 89 -12.84 6.80 8.81
CA ARG A 89 -13.20 5.95 9.98
C ARG A 89 -14.59 6.24 10.52
N GLU A 90 -15.04 7.50 10.46
CA GLU A 90 -16.39 7.90 10.88
C GLU A 90 -17.46 7.44 9.90
N ASN A 91 -17.22 7.58 8.59
CA ASN A 91 -18.13 7.16 7.55
C ASN A 91 -17.38 6.55 6.36
N GLN A 92 -17.14 5.24 6.44
CA GLN A 92 -16.48 4.51 5.37
C GLN A 92 -17.36 4.47 4.12
N GLN A 93 -16.89 5.09 3.04
CA GLN A 93 -17.57 5.04 1.75
C GLN A 93 -16.58 5.22 0.60
N SER A 94 -16.95 4.67 -0.56
CA SER A 94 -16.23 4.93 -1.81
C SER A 94 -16.64 6.29 -2.37
N GLY A 95 -15.69 7.08 -2.84
CA GLY A 95 -16.01 8.43 -3.28
C GLY A 95 -14.80 9.29 -3.65
N PHE A 96 -15.08 10.56 -3.89
CA PHE A 96 -14.09 11.62 -4.07
C PHE A 96 -14.30 12.62 -2.93
N PHE A 97 -13.20 13.04 -2.32
CA PHE A 97 -13.19 13.91 -1.15
C PHE A 97 -12.20 15.04 -1.36
N HIS A 98 -12.59 16.24 -0.98
CA HIS A 98 -11.73 17.41 -0.96
C HIS A 98 -11.42 17.79 0.48
N LEU A 99 -10.16 18.10 0.77
CA LEU A 99 -9.72 18.45 2.12
C LEU A 99 -10.57 19.57 2.74
N LEU A 100 -10.91 20.61 1.99
CA LEU A 100 -11.69 21.74 2.52
C LEU A 100 -13.12 21.36 2.96
N ASP A 101 -13.66 20.25 2.45
CA ASP A 101 -14.99 19.77 2.82
C ASP A 101 -14.98 18.93 4.11
N ILE A 102 -13.83 18.37 4.50
CA ILE A 102 -13.70 17.43 5.62
C ILE A 102 -12.76 17.91 6.73
N ALA A 103 -11.89 18.88 6.44
CA ALA A 103 -10.94 19.39 7.39
C ALA A 103 -11.63 20.19 8.50
N PRO A 104 -11.10 20.16 9.74
CA PRO A 104 -11.64 20.97 10.82
C PRO A 104 -11.46 22.47 10.54
N THR A 105 -12.32 23.31 11.12
CA THR A 105 -12.30 24.78 10.95
C THR A 105 -10.92 25.40 11.21
N HIS A 106 -10.18 24.85 12.18
CA HIS A 106 -8.83 25.29 12.58
C HIS A 106 -7.73 24.37 12.06
N PHE A 107 -7.89 23.75 10.88
CA PHE A 107 -6.93 22.80 10.32
C PHE A 107 -5.49 23.35 10.26
N LEU A 108 -5.33 24.62 9.88
CA LEU A 108 -4.02 25.28 9.79
C LEU A 108 -3.29 25.42 11.14
N GLU A 109 -4.00 25.24 12.26
CA GLU A 109 -3.45 25.33 13.62
C GLU A 109 -3.14 23.93 14.21
N THR A 110 -3.43 22.86 13.47
CA THR A 110 -3.26 21.49 13.97
C THR A 110 -1.80 21.05 13.96
N GLU A 111 -1.41 20.17 14.90
CA GLU A 111 -0.08 19.55 14.89
C GLU A 111 0.19 18.76 13.60
N TYR A 112 -0.85 18.12 13.04
CA TYR A 112 -0.74 17.44 11.74
C TYR A 112 -0.32 18.40 10.63
N TYR A 113 -0.92 19.60 10.59
CA TYR A 113 -0.60 20.59 9.57
C TYR A 113 0.88 20.99 9.62
N HIS A 114 1.37 21.34 10.81
CA HIS A 114 2.74 21.79 11.01
C HIS A 114 3.80 20.68 10.91
N LEU A 115 3.47 19.44 11.32
CA LEU A 115 4.43 18.34 11.33
C LEU A 115 4.52 17.61 9.98
N TYR A 116 3.47 17.67 9.16
CA TYR A 116 3.37 16.90 7.93
C TYR A 116 2.82 17.68 6.73
N PHE A 117 1.62 18.25 6.83
CA PHE A 117 0.89 18.78 5.67
C PHE A 117 1.65 19.91 4.95
N GLU A 118 2.12 20.91 5.71
CA GLU A 118 2.82 22.07 5.15
C GLU A 118 4.08 21.66 4.37
N LYS A 119 4.77 20.61 4.82
CA LYS A 119 6.04 20.16 4.25
C LYS A 119 5.86 19.20 3.08
N PHE A 120 4.93 18.25 3.17
CA PHE A 120 4.85 17.13 2.23
C PHE A 120 3.64 17.17 1.31
N VAL A 121 2.57 17.88 1.68
CA VAL A 121 1.34 17.99 0.88
C VAL A 121 1.24 19.37 0.21
N SER A 122 1.59 20.44 0.93
CA SER A 122 1.59 21.86 0.52
C SER A 122 0.29 22.62 0.83
N VAL A 123 -0.58 22.87 -0.16
CA VAL A 123 -1.65 23.88 -0.05
C VAL A 123 -3.04 23.27 -0.02
N ASP A 124 -3.31 22.33 -0.91
CA ASP A 124 -4.63 21.72 -1.08
C ASP A 124 -4.50 20.24 -1.41
N GLU A 125 -5.50 19.44 -1.05
CA GLU A 125 -5.44 17.99 -1.20
C GLU A 125 -6.81 17.40 -1.52
N VAL A 126 -6.82 16.41 -2.41
CA VAL A 126 -8.02 15.65 -2.77
C VAL A 126 -7.71 14.15 -2.73
N GLN A 127 -8.71 13.33 -2.39
CA GLN A 127 -8.55 11.89 -2.24
C GLN A 127 -9.70 11.12 -2.89
N TYR A 128 -9.37 10.05 -3.62
CA TYR A 128 -10.35 9.03 -3.98
C TYR A 128 -10.27 7.85 -3.02
N ASN A 129 -11.43 7.38 -2.55
CA ASN A 129 -11.57 6.20 -1.70
C ASN A 129 -12.31 5.08 -2.42
N VAL A 130 -11.79 3.87 -2.30
CA VAL A 130 -12.47 2.63 -2.66
C VAL A 130 -12.57 1.77 -1.41
N GLN A 131 -13.78 1.65 -0.87
CA GLN A 131 -14.06 0.72 0.24
C GLN A 131 -13.96 -0.71 -0.29
N LEU A 132 -13.12 -1.51 0.36
CA LEU A 132 -12.87 -2.91 -0.03
C LEU A 132 -13.71 -3.87 0.81
N ASP A 133 -13.77 -3.61 2.11
CA ASP A 133 -14.55 -4.34 3.11
C ASP A 133 -14.86 -3.42 4.31
N SER A 134 -15.30 -3.98 5.43
CA SER A 134 -15.68 -3.22 6.63
C SER A 134 -14.49 -2.57 7.36
N GLU A 135 -13.26 -2.98 7.05
CA GLU A 135 -12.07 -2.51 7.74
C GLU A 135 -11.16 -1.69 6.82
N ARG A 136 -11.10 -2.09 5.54
CA ARG A 136 -10.10 -1.62 4.58
C ARG A 136 -10.67 -0.67 3.53
N THR A 137 -9.99 0.45 3.35
CA THR A 137 -10.22 1.40 2.25
C THR A 137 -8.91 1.63 1.50
N LEU A 138 -8.95 1.47 0.18
CA LEU A 138 -7.87 1.88 -0.70
C LEU A 138 -8.04 3.35 -1.05
N CYS A 139 -7.00 4.13 -0.84
CA CYS A 139 -7.00 5.57 -1.02
C CYS A 139 -5.92 5.96 -2.04
N ILE A 140 -6.22 6.92 -2.90
CA ILE A 140 -5.19 7.68 -3.63
C ILE A 140 -5.35 9.14 -3.26
N SER A 141 -4.37 9.67 -2.52
CA SER A 141 -4.31 11.08 -2.16
C SER A 141 -3.44 11.84 -3.14
N MET A 142 -3.84 13.07 -3.44
CA MET A 142 -3.20 13.96 -4.41
C MET A 142 -3.16 15.38 -3.85
N GLY A 143 -1.95 15.85 -3.54
CA GLY A 143 -1.71 17.20 -3.07
C GLY A 143 -1.27 18.15 -4.18
N SER A 144 -1.53 19.44 -3.95
CA SER A 144 -1.17 20.54 -4.84
C SER A 144 -0.51 21.67 -4.06
N LYS A 145 0.43 22.34 -4.71
CA LYS A 145 1.02 23.63 -4.30
C LYS A 145 0.10 24.81 -4.59
N SER A 146 -1.06 24.57 -5.19
CA SER A 146 -2.09 25.56 -5.51
C SER A 146 -3.47 25.07 -5.06
N ARG A 147 -4.42 25.99 -4.88
CA ARG A 147 -5.81 25.62 -4.58
C ARG A 147 -6.48 24.98 -5.80
N PHE A 148 -7.21 23.89 -5.59
CA PHE A 148 -8.07 23.34 -6.63
C PHE A 148 -9.25 24.28 -6.87
N THR A 149 -9.52 24.58 -8.15
CA THR A 149 -10.68 25.38 -8.54
C THR A 149 -11.93 24.51 -8.53
N GLN A 150 -13.11 25.13 -8.51
CA GLN A 150 -14.37 24.38 -8.66
C GLN A 150 -14.43 23.57 -9.96
N GLU A 151 -13.77 24.03 -11.02
CA GLU A 151 -13.67 23.28 -12.28
C GLU A 151 -12.83 22.01 -12.10
N HIS A 152 -11.68 22.08 -11.40
CA HIS A 152 -10.89 20.89 -11.09
C HIS A 152 -11.70 19.88 -10.26
N ILE A 153 -12.40 20.36 -9.23
CA ILE A 153 -13.25 19.53 -8.36
C ILE A 153 -14.38 18.87 -9.16
N ALA A 154 -15.05 19.62 -10.03
CA ALA A 154 -16.12 19.09 -10.88
C ALA A 154 -15.60 18.05 -11.87
N ILE A 155 -14.41 18.24 -12.44
CA ILE A 155 -13.77 17.24 -13.32
C ILE A 155 -13.45 15.98 -12.54
N PHE A 156 -12.83 16.08 -11.37
CA PHE A 156 -12.55 14.92 -10.53
C PHE A 156 -13.82 14.15 -10.16
N ASP A 157 -14.89 14.85 -9.78
CA ASP A 157 -16.18 14.20 -9.49
C ASP A 157 -16.79 13.53 -10.74
N LEU A 158 -16.70 14.17 -11.91
CA LEU A 158 -17.20 13.64 -13.18
C LEU A 158 -16.48 12.34 -13.58
N ILE A 159 -15.17 12.27 -13.38
CA ILE A 159 -14.35 11.11 -13.78
C ILE A 159 -14.27 10.01 -12.72
N LYS A 160 -14.70 10.31 -11.49
CA LYS A 160 -14.75 9.41 -10.34
C LYS A 160 -15.20 7.98 -10.68
N PRO A 161 -16.29 7.71 -11.44
CA PRO A 161 -16.78 6.35 -11.60
C PRO A 161 -15.76 5.39 -12.21
N TRP A 162 -15.02 5.81 -13.25
CA TRP A 162 -14.02 4.95 -13.87
C TRP A 162 -12.71 4.95 -13.09
N VAL A 163 -12.34 6.04 -12.40
CA VAL A 163 -11.17 6.05 -11.52
C VAL A 163 -11.33 5.01 -10.41
N LEU A 164 -12.46 5.03 -9.69
CA LEU A 164 -12.74 4.07 -8.62
C LEU A 164 -12.80 2.63 -9.14
N ALA A 165 -13.38 2.42 -10.32
CA ALA A 165 -13.44 1.09 -10.94
C ALA A 165 -12.04 0.53 -11.26
N LEU A 166 -11.16 1.34 -11.86
CA LEU A 166 -9.80 0.92 -12.18
C LEU A 166 -8.95 0.69 -10.94
N MET A 167 -9.06 1.55 -9.92
CA MET A 167 -8.41 1.35 -8.62
C MET A 167 -8.81 0.01 -7.99
N LYS A 168 -10.11 -0.31 -8.00
CA LYS A 168 -10.63 -1.57 -7.47
C LYS A 168 -10.10 -2.78 -8.23
N GLN A 169 -10.09 -2.73 -9.57
CA GLN A 169 -9.59 -3.83 -10.40
C GLN A 169 -8.08 -4.04 -10.23
N ARG A 170 -7.29 -2.95 -10.16
CA ARG A 170 -5.84 -3.02 -9.95
C ARG A 170 -5.48 -3.85 -8.71
N LEU A 171 -6.17 -3.60 -7.60
CA LEU A 171 -5.89 -4.29 -6.34
C LEU A 171 -6.24 -5.78 -6.40
N ALA A 172 -7.31 -6.15 -7.11
CA ALA A 172 -7.67 -7.55 -7.31
C ALA A 172 -6.56 -8.30 -8.06
N SER A 173 -6.01 -7.71 -9.12
CA SER A 173 -4.91 -8.30 -9.89
C SER A 173 -3.60 -8.39 -9.09
N ASP A 174 -3.28 -7.39 -8.25
CA ASP A 174 -2.14 -7.47 -7.34
C ASP A 174 -2.29 -8.60 -6.29
N THR A 175 -3.53 -8.91 -5.90
CA THR A 175 -3.83 -10.00 -4.95
C THR A 175 -3.67 -11.36 -5.62
N GLU A 176 -4.18 -11.52 -6.84
CA GLU A 176 -4.03 -12.74 -7.65
C GLU A 176 -2.56 -13.00 -8.02
N GLU A 177 -1.79 -11.98 -8.39
CA GLU A 177 -0.34 -12.11 -8.64
C GLU A 177 0.41 -12.45 -7.35
N LYS A 178 0.09 -11.83 -6.21
CA LYS A 178 0.71 -12.16 -4.92
C LYS A 178 0.32 -13.55 -4.41
N GLU A 179 -0.89 -14.03 -4.64
CA GLU A 179 -1.30 -15.39 -4.27
C GLU A 179 -0.72 -16.46 -5.19
N SER A 180 -0.55 -16.16 -6.49
CA SER A 180 0.09 -17.07 -7.46
C SER A 180 1.62 -17.09 -7.35
N SER A 181 2.26 -16.00 -6.89
CA SER A 181 3.72 -15.93 -6.67
C SER A 181 4.19 -16.33 -5.27
N ARG A 182 3.28 -16.44 -4.27
CA ARG A 182 3.64 -16.73 -2.87
C ARG A 182 3.94 -18.18 -2.46
N PRO A 183 3.72 -19.25 -3.26
CA PRO A 183 4.23 -20.57 -2.86
C PRO A 183 5.63 -20.91 -3.37
N GLN A 184 6.09 -20.44 -4.53
CA GLN A 184 7.26 -21.03 -5.20
C GLN A 184 8.58 -20.26 -5.03
N GLN A 185 8.61 -18.93 -5.14
CA GLN A 185 9.88 -18.17 -5.07
C GLN A 185 10.58 -18.29 -3.70
N TRP A 186 9.84 -18.35 -2.60
CA TRP A 186 10.41 -18.54 -1.26
C TRP A 186 10.80 -20.00 -1.02
N GLN A 187 10.15 -20.97 -1.66
CA GLN A 187 10.51 -22.38 -1.55
C GLN A 187 11.87 -22.64 -2.20
N ASP A 188 12.07 -22.11 -3.40
CA ASP A 188 13.32 -22.28 -4.14
C ASP A 188 14.48 -21.59 -3.40
N LYS A 189 14.26 -20.36 -2.89
CA LYS A 189 15.30 -19.60 -2.16
C LYS A 189 15.64 -20.20 -0.78
N ILE A 190 14.67 -20.77 -0.06
CA ILE A 190 14.95 -21.52 1.19
C ILE A 190 15.70 -22.82 0.85
N LEU A 191 15.36 -23.52 -0.24
CA LEU A 191 16.11 -24.70 -0.70
C LEU A 191 17.57 -24.35 -1.05
N GLU A 192 17.80 -23.21 -1.69
CA GLU A 192 19.13 -22.71 -2.03
C GLU A 192 19.95 -22.29 -0.81
N LEU A 193 19.34 -21.57 0.14
CA LEU A 193 20.02 -21.06 1.34
C LEU A 193 20.21 -22.13 2.42
N ALA A 194 19.38 -23.18 2.41
CA ALA A 194 19.33 -24.18 3.46
C ALA A 194 19.15 -25.61 2.91
N PRO A 195 19.99 -26.07 1.96
CA PRO A 195 19.86 -27.39 1.31
C PRO A 195 19.97 -28.57 2.30
N GLN A 196 20.56 -28.35 3.47
CA GLN A 196 20.73 -29.33 4.55
C GLN A 196 19.44 -29.57 5.37
N LEU A 197 18.39 -28.78 5.16
CA LEU A 197 17.12 -28.96 5.85
C LEU A 197 16.24 -30.01 5.16
N THR A 198 15.62 -30.84 5.98
CA THR A 198 14.60 -31.79 5.52
C THR A 198 13.31 -31.07 5.18
N VAL A 199 12.45 -31.68 4.36
CA VAL A 199 11.14 -31.14 3.99
C VAL A 199 10.33 -30.71 5.21
N ARG A 200 10.33 -31.53 6.28
CA ARG A 200 9.61 -31.23 7.53
C ARG A 200 10.22 -30.05 8.30
N GLU A 201 11.54 -29.89 8.30
CA GLU A 201 12.20 -28.74 8.90
C GLU A 201 11.93 -27.45 8.10
N ILE A 202 11.87 -27.54 6.77
CA ILE A 202 11.52 -26.44 5.88
C ILE A 202 10.08 -25.97 6.15
N ASP A 203 9.13 -26.90 6.32
CA ASP A 203 7.74 -26.55 6.59
C ASP A 203 7.57 -25.84 7.94
N VAL A 204 8.28 -26.29 8.97
CA VAL A 204 8.31 -25.62 10.28
C VAL A 204 8.99 -24.25 10.18
N LEU A 205 10.10 -24.15 9.44
CA LEU A 205 10.84 -22.90 9.22
C LEU A 205 9.98 -21.85 8.51
N LYS A 206 9.24 -22.22 7.46
CA LYS A 206 8.33 -21.32 6.73
C LYS A 206 7.30 -20.68 7.65
N LEU A 207 6.66 -21.49 8.48
CA LEU A 207 5.64 -21.01 9.40
C LEU A 207 6.24 -20.17 10.53
N ALA A 208 7.46 -20.50 10.99
CA ALA A 208 8.19 -19.70 11.97
C ALA A 208 8.63 -18.32 11.43
N LEU A 209 9.09 -18.25 10.18
CA LEU A 209 9.39 -16.99 9.49
C LEU A 209 8.13 -16.16 9.21
N SER A 210 6.97 -16.82 9.08
CA SER A 210 5.67 -16.16 8.95
C SER A 210 5.10 -15.63 10.28
N GLY A 211 5.83 -15.80 11.39
CA GLY A 211 5.45 -15.28 12.70
C GLY A 211 4.53 -16.19 13.53
N PHE A 212 4.22 -17.42 13.07
CA PHE A 212 3.38 -18.34 13.84
C PHE A 212 4.10 -18.90 15.08
N SER A 213 3.36 -19.05 16.18
CA SER A 213 3.81 -19.67 17.42
C SER A 213 3.92 -21.20 17.28
N ASN A 214 4.66 -21.84 18.20
CA ASN A 214 4.85 -23.31 18.14
C ASN A 214 3.53 -24.09 18.23
N SER A 215 2.55 -23.58 18.97
CA SER A 215 1.20 -24.18 19.06
C SER A 215 0.41 -24.03 17.76
N GLU A 216 0.52 -22.88 17.08
CA GLU A 216 -0.15 -22.65 15.79
C GLU A 216 0.48 -23.47 14.67
N ILE A 217 1.83 -23.58 14.66
CA ILE A 217 2.57 -24.43 13.73
C ILE A 217 2.17 -25.90 13.91
N ALA A 218 2.06 -26.35 15.17
CA ALA A 218 1.64 -27.70 15.51
C ALA A 218 0.25 -28.00 14.95
N GLY A 219 -0.71 -27.07 15.13
CA GLY A 219 -2.05 -27.16 14.55
C GLY A 219 -2.04 -27.23 13.03
N LYS A 220 -1.25 -26.37 12.35
CA LYS A 220 -1.17 -26.33 10.89
C LYS A 220 -0.52 -27.57 10.28
N LEU A 221 0.46 -28.17 10.95
CA LEU A 221 1.18 -29.35 10.45
C LEU A 221 0.61 -30.68 10.98
N SER A 222 -0.47 -30.63 11.78
CA SER A 222 -1.06 -31.81 12.45
C SER A 222 -0.03 -32.63 13.24
N VAL A 223 0.86 -31.95 13.97
CA VAL A 223 1.89 -32.54 14.85
C VAL A 223 1.79 -31.96 16.25
N SER A 224 2.53 -32.50 17.23
CA SER A 224 2.56 -31.91 18.57
C SER A 224 3.48 -30.68 18.66
N PRO A 225 3.22 -29.73 19.57
CA PRO A 225 4.13 -28.62 19.85
C PRO A 225 5.55 -29.07 20.23
N GLU A 226 5.69 -30.23 20.86
CA GLU A 226 6.98 -30.86 21.18
C GLU A 226 7.74 -31.24 19.90
N THR A 227 7.05 -31.81 18.91
CA THR A 227 7.64 -32.13 17.59
C THR A 227 8.11 -30.86 16.87
N VAL A 228 7.33 -29.77 16.94
CA VAL A 228 7.73 -28.47 16.40
C VAL A 228 9.00 -27.93 17.06
N LYS A 229 9.11 -28.02 18.40
CA LYS A 229 10.32 -27.60 19.13
C LYS A 229 11.55 -28.41 18.71
N VAL A 230 11.39 -29.71 18.48
CA VAL A 230 12.49 -30.57 17.99
C VAL A 230 12.94 -30.14 16.60
N HIS A 231 12.01 -29.92 15.66
CA HIS A 231 12.36 -29.42 14.33
C HIS A 231 13.05 -28.06 14.37
N ARG A 232 12.58 -27.13 15.23
CA ARG A 232 13.24 -25.83 15.44
C ARG A 232 14.67 -25.95 15.94
N ARG A 233 14.90 -26.81 16.93
CA ARG A 233 16.25 -27.06 17.45
C ARG A 233 17.17 -27.65 16.38
N ASN A 234 16.65 -28.56 15.57
CA ASN A 234 17.43 -29.23 14.52
C ASN A 234 17.82 -28.24 13.41
N PHE A 235 16.89 -27.42 12.91
CA PHE A 235 17.24 -26.45 11.86
C PHE A 235 18.07 -25.28 12.39
N TYR A 236 17.90 -24.84 13.64
CA TYR A 236 18.82 -23.87 14.29
C TYR A 236 20.25 -24.42 14.36
N GLY A 237 20.42 -25.69 14.71
CA GLY A 237 21.73 -26.34 14.70
C GLY A 237 22.33 -26.42 13.29
N LYS A 238 21.52 -26.79 12.29
CA LYS A 238 21.95 -26.94 10.88
C LYS A 238 22.27 -25.61 10.18
N LEU A 239 21.63 -24.51 10.60
CA LEU A 239 21.88 -23.16 10.09
C LEU A 239 22.88 -22.37 10.93
N ASN A 240 23.35 -22.93 12.05
CA ASN A 240 24.21 -22.28 13.04
C ASN A 240 23.60 -20.97 13.61
N ILE A 241 22.29 -21.00 13.88
CA ILE A 241 21.49 -19.86 14.35
C ILE A 241 21.14 -20.07 15.83
N LYS A 242 21.30 -19.03 16.65
CA LYS A 242 21.11 -19.10 18.11
C LYS A 242 19.82 -18.42 18.59
N SER A 243 19.20 -17.60 17.75
CA SER A 243 17.96 -16.89 18.12
C SER A 243 16.99 -16.74 16.95
N GLN A 244 15.73 -16.49 17.26
CA GLN A 244 14.72 -16.17 16.24
C GLN A 244 15.05 -14.86 15.50
N SER A 245 15.67 -13.89 16.18
CA SER A 245 16.14 -12.65 15.55
C SER A 245 17.27 -12.90 14.55
N GLU A 246 18.20 -13.79 14.87
CA GLU A 246 19.25 -14.23 13.94
C GLU A 246 18.67 -15.01 12.75
N LEU A 247 17.60 -15.81 12.97
CA LEU A 247 16.87 -16.48 11.90
C LEU A 247 16.29 -15.48 10.90
N PHE A 248 15.63 -14.44 11.40
CA PHE A 248 15.11 -13.38 10.55
C PHE A 248 16.25 -12.66 9.82
N ALA A 249 17.31 -12.26 10.52
CA ALA A 249 18.45 -11.59 9.89
C ALA A 249 19.10 -12.44 8.78
N TYR A 250 19.25 -13.74 9.00
CA TYR A 250 19.82 -14.68 8.03
C TYR A 250 19.04 -14.71 6.71
N PHE A 251 17.71 -14.76 6.76
CA PHE A 251 16.89 -14.79 5.54
C PHE A 251 16.62 -13.41 4.93
N PHE A 252 16.57 -12.34 5.75
CA PHE A 252 16.36 -10.98 5.25
C PHE A 252 17.61 -10.41 4.56
N GLN A 253 18.82 -10.64 5.07
CA GLN A 253 20.06 -10.18 4.41
C GLN A 253 20.27 -10.86 3.05
N SER A 254 19.92 -12.14 2.93
CA SER A 254 20.01 -12.90 1.66
C SER A 254 18.89 -12.59 0.66
N THR A 255 17.89 -11.80 1.03
CA THR A 255 16.80 -11.38 0.12
C THR A 255 17.08 -10.03 -0.54
N ILE A 256 17.99 -9.22 0.02
CA ILE A 256 18.33 -7.86 -0.42
C ILE A 256 19.63 -7.81 -1.26
N SER A 257 20.37 -8.93 -1.39
CA SER A 257 21.51 -9.07 -2.31
C SER A 257 21.10 -9.71 -3.64
#